data_AF-A0A962YVB8-F1
#
_entry.id   AF-A0A962YVB8-F1
#
_cell.length_a   1.000
_cell.length_b   1.000
_cell.length_c   1.000
_cell.angle_alpha   90.00
_cell.angle_beta   90.00
_cell.angle_gamma   90.00
#
_symmetry.space_group_name_H-M   'P 1'
#
loop_
_entity.id
_entity.type
_entity.pdbx_description
1 polymer ?
#
loop_
_entity_poly.entity_id
_entity_poly.type
_entity_poly.pdbx_seq_one_letter_code
_entity_poly.pdbx_strand_id
1 'polypeptide(L)'
;MGDPPCENPPNRLKVFATGVDETAEKAVDKDTVSICFVKEAIYGASQRGLDVDAMLRSAGISPDLLELPDARVSAAHYGVLWHVVARALNDELFGLDSHPMRHGSFKLLCFAVLGAGTLEKAIRRALDFL
;
A
#
# COMPACT_ATOMS: atom_id res chain seq x y z
N MET A 1 -29.16 2.09 51.60
CA MET A 1 -28.39 1.35 50.59
C MET A 1 -28.04 2.34 49.50
N GLY A 2 -26.91 3.03 49.65
CA GLY A 2 -26.41 4.01 48.69
C GLY A 2 -25.10 3.48 48.17
N ASP A 3 -25.01 3.26 46.86
CA ASP A 3 -23.80 2.74 46.23
C ASP A 3 -22.63 3.75 46.34
N PRO A 4 -21.39 3.25 46.45
CA PRO A 4 -20.18 4.07 46.57
C PRO A 4 -19.80 4.77 45.26
N PRO A 5 -18.94 5.81 45.30
CA PRO A 5 -18.50 6.53 44.11
C PRO A 5 -17.57 5.65 43.25
N CYS A 6 -17.94 5.46 41.98
CA CYS A 6 -17.05 4.82 41.00
C CYS A 6 -15.85 5.74 40.71
N GLU A 7 -14.68 5.29 41.19
CA GLU A 7 -13.36 5.72 40.75
C GLU A 7 -13.21 5.55 39.22
N ASN A 8 -12.53 6.53 38.61
CA ASN A 8 -12.21 6.58 37.20
C ASN A 8 -10.85 5.90 36.93
N PRO A 9 -10.73 4.87 36.07
CA PRO A 9 -9.46 4.49 35.49
C PRO A 9 -9.23 5.12 34.10
N PRO A 10 -7.98 5.42 33.74
CA PRO A 10 -7.63 6.37 32.70
C PRO A 10 -7.42 5.69 31.35
N ASN A 11 -8.16 6.07 30.32
CA ASN A 11 -7.60 6.07 28.96
C ASN A 11 -8.31 7.05 28.05
N ARG A 12 -8.07 8.35 28.31
CA ARG A 12 -8.37 9.42 27.37
C ARG A 12 -7.42 9.28 26.19
N LEU A 13 -7.99 9.16 24.99
CA LEU A 13 -7.30 9.16 23.70
C LEU A 13 -5.99 9.97 23.75
N LYS A 14 -4.88 9.24 23.73
CA LYS A 14 -3.57 9.76 23.37
C LYS A 14 -3.54 9.94 21.85
N VAL A 15 -4.18 11.00 21.35
CA VAL A 15 -3.79 11.60 20.07
C VAL A 15 -2.48 12.33 20.34
N PHE A 16 -1.37 11.60 20.33
CA PHE A 16 -0.03 12.19 20.42
C PHE A 16 0.57 12.25 19.03
N ALA A 17 0.77 13.48 18.57
CA ALA A 17 1.79 13.82 17.61
C ALA A 17 3.19 13.49 18.19
N THR A 18 4.13 13.29 17.27
CA THR A 18 5.60 13.35 17.42
C THR A 18 6.26 12.29 18.30
N GLY A 19 6.95 11.38 17.60
CA GLY A 19 7.98 10.50 18.12
C GLY A 19 8.74 9.92 16.93
N VAL A 20 9.62 10.72 16.31
CA VAL A 20 10.70 10.17 15.49
C VAL A 20 11.71 9.64 16.49
N ASP A 21 11.64 8.34 16.77
CA ASP A 21 12.61 7.65 17.61
C ASP A 21 13.80 7.26 16.72
N GLU A 22 14.93 7.93 16.95
CA GLU A 22 16.24 7.65 16.36
C GLU A 22 16.78 6.34 16.92
N THR A 23 16.35 5.23 16.33
CA THR A 23 17.21 4.04 16.17
C THR A 23 17.31 3.74 14.68
N ALA A 24 18.05 4.59 13.97
CA ALA A 24 18.49 4.36 12.60
C ALA A 24 19.59 3.28 12.59
N GLU A 25 19.23 2.05 12.99
CA GLU A 25 20.05 0.87 12.81
C GLU A 25 19.48 0.12 11.60
N LYS A 26 20.21 0.18 10.48
CA LYS A 26 19.85 -0.36 9.16
C LYS A 26 18.97 -1.61 9.26
N ALA A 27 17.66 -1.44 9.08
CA ALA A 27 16.77 -2.56 8.86
C ALA A 27 17.24 -3.26 7.58
N VAL A 28 17.84 -4.43 7.73
CA VAL A 28 18.00 -5.38 6.64
C VAL A 28 16.62 -5.50 5.98
N ASP A 29 16.57 -5.20 4.69
CA ASP A 29 15.41 -5.38 3.82
C ASP A 29 15.07 -6.89 3.76
N LYS A 30 14.35 -7.37 4.78
CA LYS A 30 13.93 -8.79 4.89
C LYS A 30 12.80 -9.10 3.93
N ASP A 31 12.10 -8.08 3.45
CA ASP A 31 10.93 -8.21 2.60
C ASP A 31 11.33 -7.81 1.18
N THR A 32 11.56 -8.82 0.34
CA THR A 32 11.87 -8.63 -1.08
C THR A 32 10.72 -9.12 -1.93
N VAL A 33 10.51 -8.47 -3.07
CA VAL A 33 9.46 -8.80 -4.05
C VAL A 33 10.12 -9.39 -5.29
N SER A 34 9.57 -10.49 -5.81
CA SER A 34 10.05 -11.12 -7.05
C SER A 34 9.88 -10.18 -8.23
N ILE A 35 10.82 -10.20 -9.18
CA ILE A 35 10.73 -9.41 -10.41
C ILE A 35 9.46 -9.69 -11.22
N CYS A 36 8.84 -10.87 -11.07
CA CYS A 36 7.58 -11.16 -11.76
C CYS A 36 6.47 -10.18 -11.35
N PHE A 37 6.35 -9.81 -10.07
CA PHE A 37 5.35 -8.83 -9.63
C PHE A 37 5.66 -7.42 -10.14
N VAL A 38 6.94 -7.08 -10.32
CA VAL A 38 7.35 -5.82 -10.96
C VAL A 38 6.86 -5.79 -12.41
N LYS A 39 7.06 -6.90 -13.16
CA LYS A 39 6.59 -7.04 -14.56
C LYS A 39 5.06 -6.91 -14.66
N GLU A 40 4.33 -7.58 -13.78
CA GLU A 40 2.87 -7.48 -13.74
C GLU A 40 2.39 -6.06 -13.40
N ALA A 41 3.00 -5.41 -12.41
CA ALA A 41 2.63 -4.05 -12.02
C ALA A 41 2.80 -3.04 -13.17
N ILE A 42 3.85 -3.16 -13.98
CA ILE A 42 4.09 -2.26 -15.12
C ILE A 42 3.36 -2.68 -16.41
N TYR A 43 2.75 -3.87 -16.45
CA TYR A 43 2.13 -4.42 -17.65
C TYR A 43 1.07 -3.47 -18.24
N GLY A 44 0.14 -3.01 -17.41
CA GLY A 44 -0.90 -2.06 -17.83
C GLY A 44 -0.35 -0.73 -18.38
N ALA A 45 0.78 -0.25 -17.82
CA ALA A 45 1.46 0.95 -18.31
C ALA A 45 2.17 0.72 -19.65
N SER A 46 2.84 -0.42 -19.81
CA SER A 46 3.47 -0.84 -21.07
C SER A 46 2.44 -0.93 -22.20
N GLN A 47 1.30 -1.57 -21.94
CA GLN A 47 0.21 -1.71 -22.92
C GLN A 47 -0.38 -0.37 -23.39
N ARG A 48 -0.25 0.69 -22.58
CA ARG A 48 -0.69 2.05 -22.92
C ARG A 48 0.43 2.93 -23.50
N GLY A 49 1.62 2.35 -23.77
CA GLY A 49 2.77 3.05 -24.36
C GLY A 49 3.41 4.06 -23.41
N LEU A 50 3.25 3.91 -22.09
CA LEU A 50 3.89 4.77 -21.10
C LEU A 50 5.36 4.36 -20.92
N ASP A 51 6.21 5.31 -20.52
CA ASP A 51 7.64 5.08 -20.26
C ASP A 51 7.85 4.30 -18.95
N VAL A 52 7.82 2.96 -19.05
CA VAL A 52 8.01 2.04 -17.91
C VAL A 52 9.39 2.16 -17.27
N ASP A 53 10.40 2.45 -18.08
CA ASP A 53 11.78 2.61 -17.66
C ASP A 53 11.95 3.83 -16.75
N ALA A 54 11.31 4.95 -17.11
CA ALA A 54 11.25 6.13 -16.25
C ALA A 54 10.50 5.84 -14.94
N MET A 55 9.43 5.05 -14.98
CA MET A 55 8.71 4.66 -13.77
C MET A 55 9.58 3.82 -12.83
N LEU A 56 10.26 2.81 -13.35
CA LEU A 56 11.19 1.97 -12.57
C LEU A 56 12.29 2.80 -11.94
N ARG A 57 12.94 3.67 -12.73
CA ARG A 57 13.98 4.59 -12.22
C ARG A 57 13.45 5.52 -11.12
N SER A 58 12.23 6.05 -11.28
CA SER A 58 11.59 6.90 -10.25
C SER A 58 11.29 6.15 -8.95
N ALA A 59 11.12 4.81 -9.04
CA ALA A 59 10.92 3.92 -7.90
C ALA A 59 12.23 3.38 -7.31
N GLY A 60 13.40 3.77 -7.84
CA GLY A 60 14.70 3.24 -7.42
C GLY A 60 14.99 1.83 -7.91
N ILE A 61 14.29 1.37 -8.95
CA ILE A 61 14.45 0.04 -9.55
C ILE A 61 15.21 0.19 -10.87
N SER A 62 16.29 -0.56 -11.05
CA SER A 62 17.00 -0.60 -12.34
C SER A 62 16.18 -1.40 -13.37
N PRO A 63 15.92 -0.85 -14.58
CA PRO A 63 15.21 -1.57 -15.65
C PRO A 63 15.90 -2.89 -16.04
N ASP A 64 17.22 -2.95 -15.98
CA ASP A 64 18.00 -4.15 -16.32
C ASP A 64 17.62 -5.38 -15.47
N LEU A 65 17.03 -5.17 -14.28
CA LEU A 65 16.54 -6.26 -13.44
C LEU A 65 15.42 -7.07 -14.11
N LEU A 66 14.66 -6.47 -15.04
CA LEU A 66 13.60 -7.17 -15.77
C LEU A 66 14.12 -8.33 -16.61
N GLU A 67 15.39 -8.30 -17.04
CA GLU A 67 16.01 -9.35 -17.85
C GLU A 67 16.49 -10.54 -17.01
N LEU A 68 16.51 -10.41 -15.69
CA LEU A 68 17.01 -11.42 -14.76
C LEU A 68 15.82 -12.19 -14.14
N PRO A 69 15.59 -13.47 -14.49
CA PRO A 69 14.38 -14.20 -14.08
C PRO A 69 14.17 -14.31 -12.55
N ASP A 70 15.26 -14.46 -11.80
CA ASP A 70 15.25 -14.65 -10.35
C ASP A 70 15.57 -13.36 -9.58
N ALA A 71 15.59 -12.22 -10.25
CA ALA A 71 15.83 -10.94 -9.58
C ALA A 71 14.75 -10.64 -8.55
N ARG A 72 15.17 -9.93 -7.51
CA ARG A 72 14.30 -9.47 -6.44
C ARG A 72 14.58 -8.00 -6.17
N VAL A 73 13.53 -7.26 -5.84
CA VAL A 73 13.61 -5.85 -5.45
C VAL A 73 13.19 -5.70 -4.01
N SER A 74 13.59 -4.62 -3.36
CA SER A 74 13.09 -4.28 -2.03
C SER A 74 11.58 -4.06 -2.06
N ALA A 75 10.87 -4.53 -1.03
CA ALA A 75 9.46 -4.22 -0.84
C ALA A 75 9.21 -2.70 -0.75
N ALA A 76 10.17 -1.92 -0.23
CA ALA A 76 10.07 -0.46 -0.19
C ALA A 76 10.08 0.14 -1.61
N HIS A 77 11.04 -0.26 -2.46
CA HIS A 77 11.08 0.17 -3.86
C HIS A 77 9.84 -0.28 -4.65
N TYR A 78 9.35 -1.50 -4.39
CA TYR A 78 8.11 -1.98 -4.98
C TYR A 78 6.89 -1.15 -4.54
N GLY A 79 6.82 -0.76 -3.25
CA GLY A 79 5.77 0.14 -2.75
C GLY A 79 5.82 1.53 -3.40
N VAL A 80 7.01 2.06 -3.72
CA VAL A 80 7.13 3.30 -4.50
C VAL A 80 6.62 3.07 -5.93
N LEU A 81 7.02 1.97 -6.58
CA LEU A 81 6.55 1.62 -7.92
C LEU A 81 5.02 1.53 -7.98
N TRP A 82 4.40 0.90 -6.98
CA TRP A 82 2.94 0.83 -6.82
C TRP A 82 2.31 2.22 -6.94
N HIS A 83 2.80 3.21 -6.20
CA HIS A 83 2.24 4.56 -6.27
C HIS A 83 2.52 5.26 -7.61
N VAL A 84 3.69 5.06 -8.19
CA VAL A 84 4.07 5.65 -9.49
C VAL A 84 3.15 5.16 -10.60
N VAL A 85 2.99 3.84 -10.73
CA VAL A 85 2.15 3.25 -11.78
C VAL A 85 0.68 3.64 -11.57
N ALA A 86 0.18 3.56 -10.34
CA ALA A 86 -1.21 3.89 -10.03
C ALA A 86 -1.55 5.34 -10.44
N ARG A 87 -0.63 6.26 -10.16
CA ARG A 87 -0.78 7.67 -10.53
C ARG A 87 -0.70 7.87 -12.04
N ALA A 88 0.23 7.20 -12.72
CA ALA A 88 0.40 7.30 -14.17
C ALA A 88 -0.82 6.77 -14.94
N LEU A 89 -1.45 5.70 -14.43
CA LEU A 89 -2.64 5.10 -15.01
C LEU A 89 -3.95 5.76 -14.56
N ASN A 90 -3.90 6.61 -13.52
CA ASN A 90 -5.06 7.07 -12.76
C ASN A 90 -5.95 5.90 -12.31
N ASP A 91 -5.30 4.79 -11.93
CA ASP A 91 -5.91 3.51 -11.60
C ASP A 91 -5.05 2.78 -10.57
N GLU A 92 -5.53 2.73 -9.33
CA GLU A 92 -4.87 2.11 -8.17
C GLU A 92 -4.86 0.56 -8.23
N LEU A 93 -5.52 -0.05 -9.21
CA LEU A 93 -5.47 -1.50 -9.49
C LEU A 93 -4.54 -1.86 -10.66
N PHE A 94 -3.81 -0.91 -11.24
CA PHE A 94 -2.87 -1.13 -12.36
C PHE A 94 -3.49 -1.68 -13.65
N GLY A 95 -4.80 -1.59 -13.81
CA GLY A 95 -5.51 -2.26 -14.90
C GLY A 95 -5.57 -3.79 -14.73
N LEU A 96 -5.36 -4.31 -13.52
CA LEU A 96 -5.53 -5.74 -13.19
C LEU A 96 -7.00 -6.12 -12.97
N ASP A 97 -7.90 -5.15 -12.91
CA ASP A 97 -9.35 -5.35 -12.82
C ASP A 97 -10.06 -4.73 -14.04
N SER A 98 -11.28 -5.20 -14.28
CA SER A 98 -12.24 -4.70 -15.26
C SER A 98 -12.59 -3.22 -15.09
N HIS A 99 -12.60 -2.71 -13.86
CA HIS A 99 -12.93 -1.32 -13.54
C HIS A 99 -11.75 -0.63 -12.85
N PRO A 100 -11.34 0.57 -13.31
CA PRO A 100 -10.23 1.28 -12.70
C PRO A 100 -10.62 1.88 -11.35
N MET A 101 -9.76 1.74 -10.36
CA MET A 101 -9.94 2.39 -9.07
C MET A 101 -9.26 3.76 -9.10
N ARG A 102 -10.04 4.85 -9.20
CA ARG A 102 -9.49 6.21 -9.26
C ARG A 102 -8.60 6.53 -8.05
N HIS A 103 -7.62 7.40 -8.24
CA HIS A 103 -6.72 7.82 -7.18
C HIS A 103 -7.48 8.31 -5.93
N GLY A 104 -7.11 7.80 -4.76
CA GLY A 104 -7.75 8.10 -3.47
C GLY A 104 -8.89 7.14 -3.09
N SER A 105 -9.41 6.34 -4.01
CA SER A 105 -10.47 5.37 -3.72
C SER A 105 -9.99 4.26 -2.80
N PHE A 106 -8.77 3.74 -2.96
CA PHE A 106 -8.20 2.73 -2.05
C PHE A 106 -8.10 3.25 -0.62
N LYS A 107 -7.70 4.52 -0.45
CA LYS A 107 -7.64 5.16 0.86
C LYS A 107 -9.03 5.22 1.51
N LEU A 108 -10.06 5.56 0.74
CA LEU A 108 -11.45 5.57 1.21
C LEU A 108 -11.94 4.17 1.57
N LEU A 109 -11.64 3.16 0.73
CA LEU A 109 -11.89 1.76 1.01
C LEU A 109 -11.25 1.34 2.35
N CYS A 110 -9.97 1.64 2.54
CA CYS A 110 -9.26 1.39 3.80
C CYS A 110 -9.99 2.02 5.00
N PHE A 111 -10.38 3.29 4.92
CA PHE A 111 -11.16 3.93 5.99
C PHE A 111 -12.50 3.25 6.26
N ALA A 112 -13.20 2.76 5.22
CA ALA A 112 -14.48 2.07 5.37
C ALA A 112 -14.35 0.70 6.07
N VAL A 113 -13.23 -0.01 5.84
CA VAL A 113 -13.02 -1.36 6.37
C VAL A 113 -12.27 -1.38 7.71
N LEU A 114 -11.39 -0.40 7.97
CA LEU A 114 -10.57 -0.35 9.21
C LEU A 114 -11.42 -0.35 10.49
N GLY A 115 -12.61 0.27 10.45
CA GLY A 115 -13.55 0.31 11.58
C GLY A 115 -14.50 -0.89 11.66
N ALA A 116 -14.35 -1.91 10.81
CA ALA A 116 -15.22 -3.08 10.86
C ALA A 116 -14.83 -3.98 12.05
N GLY A 117 -15.77 -4.25 12.96
CA GLY A 117 -15.52 -5.08 14.15
C GLY A 117 -15.28 -6.58 13.87
N THR A 118 -15.32 -7.02 12.61
CA THR A 118 -15.09 -8.41 12.19
C THR A 118 -14.56 -8.43 10.76
N LEU A 119 -13.74 -9.43 10.42
CA LEU A 119 -13.24 -9.64 9.07
C LEU A 119 -14.38 -9.80 8.03
N GLU A 120 -15.44 -10.53 8.37
CA GLU A 120 -16.60 -10.70 7.47
C GLU A 120 -17.19 -9.34 7.03
N LYS A 121 -17.47 -8.45 8.00
CA LYS A 121 -17.97 -7.10 7.71
C LYS A 121 -16.97 -6.28 6.89
N ALA A 122 -15.67 -6.41 7.15
CA ALA A 122 -14.63 -5.72 6.41
C ALA A 122 -14.63 -6.14 4.93
N ILE A 123 -14.65 -7.46 4.68
CA ILE A 123 -14.67 -8.01 3.32
C ILE A 123 -15.96 -7.62 2.59
N ARG A 124 -17.13 -7.74 3.23
CA ARG A 124 -18.41 -7.32 2.61
C ARG A 124 -18.37 -5.84 2.19
N ARG A 125 -17.92 -4.94 3.08
CA ARG A 125 -17.76 -3.51 2.74
C ARG A 125 -16.77 -3.28 1.61
N ALA A 126 -15.70 -4.07 1.53
CA ALA A 126 -14.75 -3.97 0.44
C ALA A 126 -15.36 -4.38 -0.91
N LEU A 127 -16.09 -5.49 -0.92
CA LEU A 127 -16.76 -5.98 -2.12
C LEU A 127 -17.91 -5.06 -2.57
N ASP A 128 -18.61 -4.42 -1.65
CA ASP A 128 -19.65 -3.42 -1.99
C ASP A 128 -19.06 -2.10 -2.55
N PHE A 129 -17.76 -1.87 -2.35
CA PHE A 129 -17.07 -0.66 -2.81
C PHE A 129 -16.45 -0.82 -4.22
N LEU A 130 -15.96 -2.02 -4.52
CA LEU A 130 -15.32 -2.39 -5.79
C LEU A 130 -16.38 -2.59 -6.90
#